data_AF-A0A2P4Y6H3-F1
#
_entry.id   AF-A0A2P4Y6H3-F1
#
_cell.length_a   1.000
_cell.length_b   1.000
_cell.length_c   1.000
_cell.angle_alpha   90.00
_cell.angle_beta   90.00
_cell.angle_gamma   90.00
#
_symmetry.space_group_name_H-M   'P 1'
#
loop_
_entity.id
_entity.type
_entity.pdbx_description
1 polymer ?
#
loop_
_entity_poly.entity_id
_entity_poly.type
_entity_poly.pdbx_seq_one_letter_code
_entity_poly.pdbx_strand_id
1 'polypeptide(L)'
;MGILSQGLRIAPPEAPHQGYAYGKGLYFANVAQKSLNYCDAPYALPILGDDGKPDKTTTKTREVHYMLLCEVSLGKPTELTTTAAWGTDPLPHDGMDSVKALAVHNPDPSGEIVSPKCGAKLHLGRVMQIGKELPYDRVWAKTEPNPTPIGWYERNPKFTPETQDYLNKLLEDKSFAVGDTHTVSTAGNDRALFVQYSYQQRTIVIELVSRETPKSAENNEEDAGNKLDSGVWCEATLKVTIHQEDSTGYSYSVKMYRNALISSPLDEGFTLVEPALSGYAEFVVYKEAQARIRYVVEVETV
;
A
#
# COMPACT_ATOMS: atom_id res chain seq x y z
N MET A 1 15.20 20.26 -19.99
CA MET A 1 14.40 21.41 -20.47
C MET A 1 12.94 21.08 -20.84
N GLY A 2 12.61 19.90 -21.38
CA GLY A 2 11.24 19.59 -21.85
C GLY A 2 10.13 19.73 -20.79
N ILE A 3 10.32 19.20 -19.58
CA ILE A 3 9.30 19.29 -18.51
C ILE A 3 9.01 20.74 -18.12
N LEU A 4 10.03 21.61 -18.06
CA LEU A 4 9.84 23.01 -17.67
C LEU A 4 9.15 23.83 -18.77
N SER A 5 9.32 23.47 -20.04
CA SER A 5 8.68 24.17 -21.15
C SER A 5 7.27 23.67 -21.47
N GLN A 6 7.01 22.37 -21.27
CA GLN A 6 5.76 21.73 -21.69
C GLN A 6 4.88 21.24 -20.54
N GLY A 7 5.40 21.24 -19.30
CA GLY A 7 4.76 20.62 -18.14
C GLY A 7 5.03 19.11 -18.05
N LEU A 8 4.49 18.50 -16.99
CA LEU A 8 4.45 17.04 -16.85
C LEU A 8 3.39 16.47 -17.80
N ARG A 9 3.75 15.43 -18.55
CA ARG A 9 2.87 14.82 -19.57
C ARG A 9 2.60 13.36 -19.28
N ILE A 10 1.36 12.94 -19.51
CA ILE A 10 1.00 11.53 -19.46
C ILE A 10 1.48 10.86 -20.74
N ALA A 11 2.02 9.66 -20.61
CA ALA A 11 2.48 8.88 -21.76
C ALA A 11 1.33 8.66 -22.75
N PRO A 12 1.56 8.84 -24.05
CA PRO A 12 0.48 8.77 -25.03
C PRO A 12 0.01 7.32 -25.22
N PRO A 13 -1.21 7.09 -25.75
CA PRO A 13 -1.81 5.76 -25.85
C PRO A 13 -0.96 4.73 -26.61
N GLU A 14 -0.18 5.17 -27.59
CA GLU A 14 0.72 4.37 -28.42
C GLU A 14 2.04 3.96 -27.75
N ALA A 15 2.42 4.61 -26.63
CA ALA A 15 3.64 4.24 -25.91
C ALA A 15 3.52 2.80 -25.36
N PRO A 16 4.60 1.98 -25.39
CA PRO A 16 4.58 0.63 -24.81
C PRO A 16 4.11 0.65 -23.36
N HIS A 17 3.33 -0.33 -22.93
CA HIS A 17 2.87 -0.41 -21.53
C HIS A 17 3.98 -0.77 -20.53
N GLN A 18 5.15 -1.21 -21.03
CA GLN A 18 6.30 -1.55 -20.19
C GLN A 18 6.87 -0.28 -19.54
N GLY A 19 7.02 -0.30 -18.21
CA GLY A 19 7.52 0.83 -17.41
C GLY A 19 6.49 1.54 -16.53
N TYR A 20 5.19 1.22 -16.64
CA TYR A 20 4.13 1.86 -15.87
C TYR A 20 3.47 0.91 -14.85
N ALA A 21 4.05 0.80 -13.66
CA ALA A 21 3.59 -0.13 -12.61
C ALA A 21 2.08 -0.02 -12.33
N TYR A 22 1.53 1.19 -12.34
CA TYR A 22 0.11 1.44 -12.11
C TYR A 22 -0.51 2.21 -13.28
N GLY A 23 -0.18 1.80 -14.51
CA GLY A 23 -0.73 2.39 -15.73
C GLY A 23 -0.19 3.78 -16.07
N LYS A 24 -0.63 4.31 -17.22
CA LYS A 24 -0.12 5.56 -17.78
C LYS A 24 -0.64 6.76 -17.00
N GLY A 25 0.20 7.34 -16.15
CA GLY A 25 -0.11 8.50 -15.33
C GLY A 25 1.14 9.30 -14.96
N LEU A 26 0.96 10.33 -14.14
CA LEU A 26 2.06 11.09 -13.55
C LEU A 26 2.37 10.52 -12.17
N TYR A 27 3.64 10.16 -11.93
CA TYR A 27 4.09 9.47 -10.73
C TYR A 27 4.81 10.44 -9.78
N PHE A 28 4.45 10.38 -8.51
CA PHE A 28 5.01 11.19 -7.43
C PHE A 28 5.35 10.32 -6.22
N ALA A 29 6.24 10.80 -5.36
CA ALA A 29 6.60 10.14 -4.11
C ALA A 29 6.58 11.15 -2.96
N ASN A 30 6.27 10.69 -1.75
CA ASN A 30 6.35 11.48 -0.52
C ASN A 30 7.70 11.33 0.20
N VAL A 31 8.61 10.50 -0.33
CA VAL A 31 9.99 10.35 0.15
C VAL A 31 10.95 10.66 -0.98
N ALA A 32 11.84 11.64 -0.76
CA ALA A 32 12.76 12.14 -1.79
C ALA A 32 13.65 11.05 -2.39
N GLN A 33 14.13 10.11 -1.58
CA GLN A 33 14.98 9.00 -2.04
C GLN A 33 14.38 8.23 -3.22
N LYS A 34 13.04 8.02 -3.24
CA LYS A 34 12.39 7.31 -4.34
C LYS A 34 12.52 8.07 -5.65
N SER A 35 12.18 9.36 -5.66
CA SER A 35 12.30 10.19 -6.86
C SER A 35 13.75 10.45 -7.26
N LEU A 36 14.68 10.49 -6.30
CA LEU A 36 16.12 10.61 -6.57
C LEU A 36 16.66 9.42 -7.37
N ASN A 37 16.15 8.21 -7.14
CA ASN A 37 16.53 7.02 -7.92
C ASN A 37 16.10 7.07 -9.40
N TYR A 38 15.29 8.06 -9.80
CA TYR A 38 14.94 8.33 -11.20
C TYR A 38 15.78 9.47 -11.81
N CYS A 39 16.71 10.05 -11.05
CA CYS A 39 17.73 10.92 -11.60
C CYS A 39 18.88 10.09 -12.19
N ASP A 40 19.41 10.54 -13.32
CA ASP A 40 20.70 10.06 -13.84
C ASP A 40 21.86 10.52 -12.91
N ALA A 41 23.10 10.30 -13.35
CA ALA A 41 24.28 10.77 -12.64
C ALA A 41 24.18 12.26 -12.23
N PRO A 42 24.69 12.62 -11.04
CA PRO A 42 24.66 14.01 -10.58
C PRO A 42 25.44 14.92 -11.53
N TYR A 43 25.02 16.18 -11.58
CA TYR A 43 25.81 17.23 -12.19
C TYR A 43 26.96 17.61 -11.27
N ALA A 44 28.16 17.71 -11.83
CA ALA A 44 29.33 18.25 -11.14
C ALA A 44 29.31 19.78 -11.23
N LEU A 45 28.95 20.45 -10.13
CA LEU A 45 28.90 21.90 -10.04
C LEU A 45 30.10 22.44 -9.25
N PRO A 46 30.61 23.64 -9.58
CA PRO A 46 31.68 24.25 -8.80
C PRO A 46 31.22 24.58 -7.38
N ILE A 47 32.11 24.42 -6.40
CA ILE A 47 31.91 24.98 -5.05
C ILE A 47 31.99 26.49 -5.18
N LEU A 48 31.00 27.21 -4.65
CA LEU A 48 30.98 28.67 -4.66
C LEU A 48 31.57 29.20 -3.35
N GLY A 49 32.43 30.21 -3.44
CA GLY A 49 32.89 30.97 -2.29
C GLY A 49 31.83 31.98 -1.80
N ASP A 50 32.13 32.68 -0.71
CA ASP A 50 31.23 33.67 -0.10
C ASP A 50 30.84 34.82 -1.06
N ASP A 51 31.64 35.07 -2.10
CA ASP A 51 31.35 36.06 -3.14
C ASP A 51 30.45 35.53 -4.28
N GLY A 52 29.94 34.29 -4.14
CA GLY A 52 29.09 33.62 -5.11
C GLY A 52 29.81 33.14 -6.36
N LYS A 53 31.15 33.23 -6.41
CA LYS A 53 31.95 32.78 -7.56
C LYS A 53 32.57 31.40 -7.29
N PRO A 54 32.94 30.65 -8.34
CA PRO A 54 33.67 29.39 -8.18
C PRO A 54 34.93 29.59 -7.33
N ASP A 55 35.04 28.80 -6.26
CA ASP A 55 36.24 28.74 -5.42
C ASP A 55 37.39 28.15 -6.24
N LYS A 56 38.36 29.00 -6.56
CA LYS A 56 39.53 28.63 -7.38
C LYS A 56 40.58 27.84 -6.59
N THR A 57 40.42 27.69 -5.28
CA THR A 57 41.39 27.00 -4.42
C THR A 57 41.16 25.49 -4.37
N THR A 58 40.02 25.01 -4.86
CA THR A 58 39.64 23.58 -4.86
C THR A 58 39.28 23.10 -6.25
N THR A 59 39.62 21.85 -6.56
CA THR A 59 39.15 21.13 -7.76
C THR A 59 37.94 20.26 -7.47
N LYS A 60 37.47 20.23 -6.20
CA LYS A 60 36.27 19.49 -5.82
C LYS A 60 35.02 20.14 -6.38
N THR A 61 34.08 19.31 -6.78
CA THR A 61 32.76 19.71 -7.25
C THR A 61 31.70 19.21 -6.28
N ARG A 62 30.57 19.90 -6.26
CA ARG A 62 29.33 19.47 -5.62
C ARG A 62 28.62 18.52 -6.58
N GLU A 63 28.14 17.39 -6.06
CA GLU A 63 27.32 16.45 -6.82
C GLU A 63 25.85 16.78 -6.60
N VAL A 64 25.21 17.27 -7.65
CA VAL A 64 23.88 17.86 -7.57
C VAL A 64 22.89 17.17 -8.50
N HIS A 65 21.74 16.81 -7.97
CA HIS A 65 20.56 16.43 -8.74
C HIS A 65 19.52 17.54 -8.73
N TYR A 66 18.70 17.60 -9.78
CA TYR A 66 17.53 18.47 -9.82
C TYR A 66 16.26 17.64 -9.70
N MET A 67 15.43 17.99 -8.73
CA MET A 67 14.14 17.34 -8.48
C MET A 67 13.01 18.36 -8.58
N LEU A 68 11.81 17.89 -8.89
CA LEU A 68 10.62 18.73 -8.97
C LEU A 68 9.76 18.53 -7.73
N LEU A 69 9.45 19.62 -7.02
CA LEU A 69 8.43 19.61 -5.98
C LEU A 69 7.11 20.09 -6.57
N CYS A 70 6.09 19.24 -6.51
CA CYS A 70 4.80 19.46 -7.16
C CYS A 70 3.66 19.49 -6.15
N GLU A 71 2.67 20.35 -6.41
CA GLU A 71 1.34 20.27 -5.78
C GLU A 71 0.53 19.22 -6.57
N VAL A 72 -0.04 18.23 -5.88
CA VAL A 72 -0.75 17.12 -6.52
C VAL A 72 -2.12 16.94 -5.87
N SER A 73 -3.17 17.03 -6.70
CA SER A 73 -4.56 16.80 -6.29
C SER A 73 -4.91 15.32 -6.44
N LEU A 74 -4.83 14.60 -5.33
CA LEU A 74 -5.05 13.16 -5.29
C LEU A 74 -6.55 12.76 -5.29
N GLY A 75 -7.45 13.66 -4.91
CA GLY A 75 -8.88 13.34 -4.74
C GLY A 75 -9.07 12.21 -3.71
N LYS A 76 -9.87 11.20 -4.05
CA LYS A 76 -9.96 9.93 -3.31
C LYS A 76 -9.03 8.88 -3.94
N PRO A 77 -7.86 8.59 -3.34
CA PRO A 77 -6.96 7.60 -3.89
C PRO A 77 -7.50 6.19 -3.66
N THR A 78 -7.33 5.32 -4.66
CA THR A 78 -7.42 3.88 -4.47
C THR A 78 -6.07 3.39 -3.96
N GLU A 79 -6.08 2.72 -2.81
CA GLU A 79 -4.88 2.15 -2.22
C GLU A 79 -4.61 0.77 -2.82
N LEU A 80 -3.40 0.56 -3.32
CA LEU A 80 -2.99 -0.68 -3.98
C LEU A 80 -1.70 -1.23 -3.39
N THR A 81 -1.64 -2.56 -3.28
CA THR A 81 -0.42 -3.32 -2.96
C THR A 81 0.40 -3.56 -4.23
N THR A 82 1.60 -4.13 -4.08
CA THR A 82 2.48 -4.39 -5.24
C THR A 82 2.00 -5.52 -6.15
N THR A 83 0.96 -6.25 -5.78
CA THR A 83 0.30 -7.25 -6.64
C THR A 83 -0.38 -6.62 -7.86
N ALA A 84 -0.90 -5.40 -7.69
CA ALA A 84 -1.49 -4.62 -8.77
C ALA A 84 -0.43 -4.00 -9.68
N ALA A 85 0.85 -4.01 -9.25
CA ALA A 85 1.93 -3.48 -10.05
C ALA A 85 2.15 -4.36 -11.28
N TRP A 86 2.28 -3.74 -12.46
CA TRP A 86 2.55 -4.43 -13.74
C TRP A 86 1.43 -5.37 -14.19
N GLY A 87 0.27 -5.32 -13.53
CA GLY A 87 -0.88 -6.13 -13.88
C GLY A 87 -1.36 -5.87 -15.31
N THR A 88 -1.82 -6.93 -15.97
CA THR A 88 -2.54 -6.82 -17.26
C THR A 88 -3.99 -6.41 -17.08
N ASP A 89 -4.52 -6.57 -15.87
CA ASP A 89 -5.89 -6.18 -15.55
C ASP A 89 -6.00 -4.66 -15.55
N PRO A 90 -7.05 -4.10 -16.17
CA PRO A 90 -7.28 -2.67 -16.10
C PRO A 90 -7.45 -2.25 -14.65
N LEU A 91 -6.75 -1.17 -14.26
CA LEU A 91 -7.00 -0.54 -12.98
C LEU A 91 -8.48 -0.13 -12.90
N PRO A 92 -9.09 -0.14 -11.71
CA PRO A 92 -10.47 0.32 -11.54
C PRO A 92 -10.54 1.82 -11.82
N HIS A 93 -10.74 2.20 -13.07
CA HIS A 93 -10.77 3.61 -13.49
C HIS A 93 -12.07 4.31 -13.07
N ASP A 94 -13.15 3.56 -12.86
CA ASP A 94 -14.44 4.11 -12.47
C ASP A 94 -14.45 4.55 -11.00
N GLY A 95 -14.72 5.84 -10.76
CA GLY A 95 -14.84 6.40 -9.41
C GLY A 95 -13.52 6.64 -8.67
N MET A 96 -12.39 6.50 -9.36
CA MET A 96 -11.04 6.65 -8.80
C MET A 96 -10.34 7.91 -9.33
N ASP A 97 -9.85 8.75 -8.42
CA ASP A 97 -9.14 9.99 -8.79
C ASP A 97 -7.63 9.79 -8.95
N SER A 98 -7.04 8.85 -8.21
CA SER A 98 -5.60 8.56 -8.20
C SER A 98 -5.30 7.19 -7.59
N VAL A 99 -4.07 6.67 -7.78
CA VAL A 99 -3.52 5.54 -7.02
C VAL A 99 -2.66 6.06 -5.88
N LYS A 100 -2.73 5.38 -4.73
CA LYS A 100 -1.67 5.35 -3.73
C LYS A 100 -1.13 3.93 -3.60
N ALA A 101 0.08 3.69 -4.09
CA ALA A 101 0.78 2.44 -3.86
C ALA A 101 1.25 2.40 -2.41
N LEU A 102 0.78 1.41 -1.66
CA LEU A 102 1.15 1.22 -0.26
C LEU A 102 2.63 0.83 -0.14
N ALA A 103 3.26 1.24 0.95
CA ALA A 103 4.70 1.12 1.10
C ALA A 103 5.16 0.82 2.52
N VAL A 104 6.33 0.21 2.62
CA VAL A 104 7.01 -0.10 3.87
C VAL A 104 7.51 1.18 4.56
N HIS A 105 8.11 2.10 3.81
CA HIS A 105 8.67 3.33 4.38
C HIS A 105 7.80 4.53 4.05
N ASN A 106 7.29 5.19 5.09
CA ASN A 106 6.47 6.39 4.97
C ASN A 106 6.95 7.48 5.92
N PRO A 107 6.79 8.76 5.57
CA PRO A 107 6.97 9.86 6.51
C PRO A 107 6.00 9.72 7.69
N ASP A 108 6.48 10.00 8.90
CA ASP A 108 5.64 10.14 10.08
C ASP A 108 4.56 11.21 9.83
N PRO A 109 3.26 10.86 9.91
CA PRO A 109 2.18 11.82 9.75
C PRO A 109 2.21 12.97 10.77
N SER A 110 2.83 12.79 11.94
CA SER A 110 2.94 13.83 12.96
C SER A 110 3.79 15.02 12.53
N GLY A 111 4.71 14.81 11.57
CA GLY A 111 5.53 15.86 10.96
C GLY A 111 4.90 16.48 9.70
N GLU A 112 3.65 16.15 9.37
CA GLU A 112 2.95 16.78 8.26
C GLU A 112 2.63 18.24 8.57
N ILE A 113 2.92 19.12 7.62
CA ILE A 113 2.51 20.53 7.70
C ILE A 113 1.65 20.91 6.49
N VAL A 114 0.72 21.83 6.67
CA VAL A 114 -0.03 22.41 5.56
C VAL A 114 0.62 23.73 5.17
N SER A 115 1.03 23.84 3.91
CA SER A 115 1.61 25.06 3.36
C SER A 115 0.59 26.21 3.41
N PRO A 116 0.86 27.31 4.14
CA PRO A 116 -0.07 28.44 4.19
C PRO A 116 -0.18 29.18 2.85
N LYS A 117 0.77 28.96 1.92
CA LYS A 117 0.78 29.63 0.61
C LYS A 117 -0.12 28.97 -0.43
N CYS A 118 -0.36 27.66 -0.32
CA CYS A 118 -1.09 26.89 -1.34
C CYS A 118 -2.05 25.85 -0.78
N GLY A 119 -2.10 25.64 0.54
CA GLY A 119 -2.96 24.64 1.18
C GLY A 119 -2.50 23.19 0.97
N ALA A 120 -1.37 22.96 0.29
CA ALA A 120 -0.86 21.61 0.07
C ALA A 120 -0.24 21.03 1.35
N LYS A 121 -0.46 19.74 1.58
CA LYS A 121 0.22 18.96 2.63
C LYS A 121 1.67 18.71 2.23
N LEU A 122 2.59 18.92 3.17
CA LEU A 122 4.01 18.65 3.04
C LEU A 122 4.39 17.58 4.07
N HIS A 123 4.85 16.43 3.59
CA HIS A 123 5.19 15.28 4.43
C HIS A 123 6.63 15.39 4.93
N LEU A 124 6.87 16.24 5.94
CA LEU A 124 8.22 16.50 6.47
C LEU A 124 8.62 15.59 7.64
N GLY A 125 7.75 14.65 8.02
CA GLY A 125 8.02 13.68 9.08
C GLY A 125 9.22 12.80 8.75
N ARG A 126 9.85 12.27 9.81
CA ARG A 126 10.91 11.27 9.68
C ARG A 126 10.36 10.05 8.95
N VAL A 127 11.15 9.49 8.04
CA VAL A 127 10.79 8.23 7.38
C VAL A 127 10.84 7.10 8.40
N MET A 128 9.72 6.39 8.56
CA MET A 128 9.51 5.29 9.50
C MET A 128 9.03 4.04 8.78
N GLN A 129 9.27 2.88 9.38
CA GLN A 129 8.82 1.58 8.86
C GLN A 129 7.39 1.24 9.34
N ILE A 130 6.47 1.06 8.40
CA ILE A 130 5.12 0.53 8.61
C ILE A 130 5.21 -0.91 9.16
N GLY A 131 4.33 -1.21 10.13
CA GLY A 131 4.31 -2.44 10.91
C GLY A 131 5.25 -2.45 12.12
N LYS A 132 6.26 -1.58 12.19
CA LYS A 132 7.22 -1.55 13.32
C LYS A 132 7.17 -0.27 14.12
N GLU A 133 7.30 0.84 13.41
CA GLU A 133 7.36 2.19 13.97
C GLU A 133 6.03 2.92 13.77
N LEU A 134 5.44 2.73 12.59
CA LEU A 134 4.08 3.15 12.28
C LEU A 134 3.18 1.91 12.16
N PRO A 135 1.93 1.96 12.61
CA PRO A 135 1.00 0.84 12.48
C PRO A 135 0.60 0.61 11.02
N TYR A 136 0.30 -0.64 10.68
CA TYR A 136 -0.49 -0.95 9.49
C TYR A 136 -1.88 -0.31 9.65
N ASP A 137 -2.31 0.47 8.65
CA ASP A 137 -3.70 0.96 8.60
C ASP A 137 -4.68 -0.22 8.59
N ARG A 138 -4.35 -1.26 7.81
CA ARG A 138 -5.03 -2.55 7.73
C ARG A 138 -4.02 -3.66 7.46
N VAL A 139 -4.17 -4.81 8.14
CA VAL A 139 -3.35 -6.00 7.94
C VAL A 139 -4.14 -7.26 8.29
N TRP A 140 -3.94 -8.31 7.51
CA TRP A 140 -4.56 -9.60 7.79
C TRP A 140 -3.77 -10.39 8.83
N ALA A 141 -4.48 -11.18 9.63
CA ALA A 141 -3.91 -12.28 10.39
C ALA A 141 -4.69 -13.56 10.10
N LYS A 142 -4.06 -14.72 10.24
CA LYS A 142 -4.70 -16.01 10.01
C LYS A 142 -4.40 -17.03 11.11
N THR A 143 -5.29 -17.99 11.28
CA THR A 143 -5.03 -19.19 12.08
C THR A 143 -4.38 -20.29 11.23
N GLU A 144 -3.84 -21.30 11.91
CA GLU A 144 -3.58 -22.59 11.27
C GLU A 144 -4.91 -23.30 10.89
N PRO A 145 -4.88 -24.20 9.89
CA PRO A 145 -6.04 -25.02 9.53
C PRO A 145 -6.53 -25.96 10.62
N ASN A 146 -7.85 -26.08 10.73
CA ASN A 146 -8.54 -27.03 11.59
C ASN A 146 -9.72 -27.72 10.86
N PRO A 147 -9.81 -29.07 10.87
CA PRO A 147 -8.74 -30.00 11.27
C PRO A 147 -7.47 -29.82 10.44
N THR A 148 -6.32 -30.21 10.99
CA THR A 148 -5.05 -30.11 10.26
C THR A 148 -5.07 -31.03 9.04
N PRO A 149 -4.81 -30.52 7.82
CA PRO A 149 -4.80 -31.32 6.62
C PRO A 149 -3.77 -32.44 6.66
N ILE A 150 -4.14 -33.60 6.10
CA ILE A 150 -3.25 -34.75 5.96
C ILE A 150 -2.08 -34.39 5.03
N GLY A 151 -2.39 -33.73 3.90
CA GLY A 151 -1.39 -33.27 2.93
C GLY A 151 -0.49 -32.18 3.51
N TRP A 152 0.83 -32.42 3.53
CA TRP A 152 1.80 -31.48 4.12
C TRP A 152 1.73 -30.08 3.49
N TYR A 153 1.60 -29.98 2.16
CA TYR A 153 1.45 -28.71 1.44
C TYR A 153 0.18 -27.92 1.80
N GLU A 154 -0.84 -28.59 2.35
CA GLU A 154 -2.11 -27.96 2.70
C GLU A 154 -2.15 -27.44 4.14
N ARG A 155 -1.17 -27.86 4.97
CA ARG A 155 -1.07 -27.43 6.36
C ARG A 155 -0.80 -25.94 6.50
N ASN A 156 -0.23 -25.30 5.47
CA ASN A 156 -0.18 -23.85 5.37
C ASN A 156 -0.94 -23.42 4.11
N PRO A 157 -2.26 -23.15 4.21
CA PRO A 157 -3.06 -22.76 3.06
C PRO A 157 -2.49 -21.51 2.43
N LYS A 158 -2.66 -21.37 1.11
CA LYS A 158 -2.25 -20.16 0.44
C LYS A 158 -2.97 -18.97 1.05
N PHE A 159 -2.16 -18.02 1.48
CA PHE A 159 -2.59 -16.71 1.91
C PHE A 159 -1.61 -15.68 1.33
N THR A 160 -1.44 -15.79 0.01
CA THR A 160 -0.51 -14.95 -0.75
C THR A 160 -1.08 -13.53 -0.83
N PRO A 161 -0.28 -12.54 -1.26
CA PRO A 161 -0.79 -11.19 -1.48
C PRO A 161 -2.05 -11.15 -2.36
N GLU A 162 -2.14 -11.98 -3.39
CA GLU A 162 -3.31 -12.06 -4.27
C GLU A 162 -4.55 -12.62 -3.53
N THR A 163 -4.35 -13.56 -2.60
CA THR A 163 -5.42 -14.02 -1.70
C THR A 163 -5.90 -12.87 -0.82
N GLN A 164 -4.98 -12.07 -0.26
CA GLN A 164 -5.33 -10.93 0.59
C GLN A 164 -6.14 -9.87 -0.19
N ASP A 165 -5.75 -9.56 -1.42
CA ASP A 165 -6.49 -8.59 -2.26
C ASP A 165 -7.87 -9.10 -2.66
N TYR A 166 -7.99 -10.40 -2.94
CA TYR A 166 -9.30 -11.02 -3.18
C TYR A 166 -10.24 -10.81 -2.00
N LEU A 167 -9.75 -11.08 -0.78
CA LEU A 167 -10.54 -10.91 0.45
C LEU A 167 -10.84 -9.43 0.75
N ASN A 168 -9.93 -8.51 0.43
CA ASN A 168 -10.18 -7.07 0.53
C ASN A 168 -11.33 -6.64 -0.38
N LYS A 169 -11.29 -7.04 -1.66
CA LYS A 169 -12.37 -6.74 -2.63
C LYS A 169 -13.71 -7.31 -2.18
N LEU A 170 -13.70 -8.54 -1.65
CA LEU A 170 -14.90 -9.17 -1.11
C LEU A 170 -15.45 -8.41 0.11
N LEU A 171 -14.59 -7.89 0.98
CA LEU A 171 -15.02 -7.06 2.11
C LEU A 171 -15.52 -5.67 1.70
N GLU A 172 -14.99 -5.11 0.62
CA GLU A 172 -15.43 -3.81 0.08
C GLU A 172 -16.81 -3.89 -0.58
N ASP A 173 -17.26 -5.09 -0.98
CA ASP A 173 -18.62 -5.33 -1.43
C ASP A 173 -19.61 -5.15 -0.26
N LYS A 174 -20.38 -4.07 -0.34
CA LYS A 174 -21.41 -3.72 0.66
C LYS A 174 -22.55 -4.71 0.73
N SER A 175 -22.74 -5.54 -0.30
CA SER A 175 -23.77 -6.58 -0.30
C SER A 175 -23.37 -7.82 0.48
N PHE A 176 -22.07 -8.02 0.74
CA PHE A 176 -21.57 -9.15 1.54
C PHE A 176 -21.67 -8.81 3.03
N ALA A 177 -22.67 -9.39 3.70
CA ALA A 177 -23.03 -9.11 5.09
C ALA A 177 -22.65 -10.25 6.05
N VAL A 178 -22.70 -9.97 7.36
CA VAL A 178 -22.36 -10.96 8.39
C VAL A 178 -23.34 -12.13 8.33
N GLY A 179 -22.80 -13.35 8.31
CA GLY A 179 -23.53 -14.60 8.10
C GLY A 179 -23.64 -15.03 6.65
N ASP A 180 -23.30 -14.16 5.69
CA ASP A 180 -23.27 -14.53 4.28
C ASP A 180 -22.08 -15.44 3.97
N THR A 181 -22.27 -16.27 2.95
CA THR A 181 -21.22 -17.12 2.40
C THR A 181 -20.99 -16.77 0.94
N HIS A 182 -19.71 -16.69 0.57
CA HIS A 182 -19.26 -16.50 -0.79
C HIS A 182 -18.52 -17.76 -1.25
N THR A 183 -19.07 -18.44 -2.25
CA THR A 183 -18.41 -19.60 -2.85
C THR A 183 -17.49 -19.11 -3.95
N VAL A 184 -16.18 -19.39 -3.82
CA VAL A 184 -15.23 -19.10 -4.89
C VAL A 184 -15.56 -20.02 -6.07
N SER A 185 -15.89 -19.43 -7.21
CA SER A 185 -16.36 -20.13 -8.41
C SER A 185 -15.53 -21.37 -8.74
N THR A 186 -16.21 -22.46 -9.10
CA THR A 186 -15.58 -23.70 -9.61
C THR A 186 -15.04 -23.54 -11.04
N ALA A 187 -15.48 -22.51 -11.76
CA ALA A 187 -14.97 -22.13 -13.08
C ALA A 187 -14.16 -20.83 -12.96
N GLY A 188 -12.85 -20.91 -13.20
CA GLY A 188 -11.92 -19.76 -13.14
C GLY A 188 -10.59 -20.05 -12.45
N ASN A 189 -9.71 -19.05 -12.41
CA ASN A 189 -8.38 -19.13 -11.79
C ASN A 189 -8.37 -18.76 -10.29
N ASP A 190 -9.42 -18.13 -9.76
CA ASP A 190 -9.48 -17.64 -8.37
C ASP A 190 -9.31 -18.73 -7.33
N ARG A 191 -9.75 -19.95 -7.64
CA ARG A 191 -9.52 -21.14 -6.80
C ARG A 191 -8.03 -21.34 -6.49
N ALA A 192 -7.15 -21.07 -7.45
CA ALA A 192 -5.71 -21.23 -7.30
C ALA A 192 -5.08 -20.22 -6.31
N LEU A 193 -5.82 -19.18 -5.92
CA LEU A 193 -5.43 -18.23 -4.87
C LEU A 193 -5.48 -18.87 -3.47
N PHE A 194 -6.31 -19.90 -3.28
CA PHE A 194 -6.53 -20.51 -1.96
C PHE A 194 -5.87 -21.89 -1.81
N VAL A 195 -5.65 -22.60 -2.93
CA VAL A 195 -5.10 -23.97 -2.93
C VAL A 195 -3.88 -24.12 -3.84
N GLN A 196 -2.95 -25.01 -3.46
CA GLN A 196 -1.67 -25.17 -4.14
C GLN A 196 -1.72 -26.02 -5.41
N TYR A 197 -2.60 -27.03 -5.47
CA TYR A 197 -2.76 -27.93 -6.61
C TYR A 197 -4.20 -27.94 -7.12
N SER A 198 -4.36 -27.71 -8.43
CA SER A 198 -5.65 -27.49 -9.12
C SER A 198 -6.36 -28.77 -9.58
N TYR A 199 -5.75 -29.94 -9.40
CA TYR A 199 -6.25 -31.20 -9.96
C TYR A 199 -7.44 -31.82 -9.20
N GLN A 200 -7.68 -31.42 -7.95
CA GLN A 200 -8.84 -31.86 -7.18
C GLN A 200 -9.92 -30.77 -7.20
N GLN A 201 -11.19 -31.13 -7.41
CA GLN A 201 -12.30 -30.18 -7.34
C GLN A 201 -12.56 -29.78 -5.89
N ARG A 202 -11.80 -28.81 -5.40
CA ARG A 202 -12.02 -28.21 -4.08
C ARG A 202 -12.99 -27.04 -4.20
N THR A 203 -14.00 -27.06 -3.35
CA THR A 203 -14.93 -25.93 -3.19
C THR A 203 -14.44 -25.07 -2.04
N ILE A 204 -14.19 -23.78 -2.29
CA ILE A 204 -13.83 -22.81 -1.24
C ILE A 204 -15.06 -21.99 -0.91
N VAL A 205 -15.40 -21.98 0.37
CA VAL A 205 -16.51 -21.19 0.92
C VAL A 205 -15.91 -20.20 1.92
N ILE A 206 -16.19 -18.92 1.70
CA ILE A 206 -15.75 -17.82 2.56
C ILE A 206 -16.97 -17.28 3.29
N GLU A 207 -16.99 -17.39 4.60
CA GLU A 207 -18.07 -16.88 5.45
C GLU A 207 -17.63 -15.59 6.13
N LEU A 208 -18.46 -14.55 6.10
CA LEU A 208 -18.23 -13.35 6.91
C LEU A 208 -18.80 -13.58 8.32
N VAL A 209 -17.92 -13.85 9.27
CA VAL A 209 -18.28 -14.23 10.64
C VAL A 209 -18.60 -13.01 11.51
N SER A 210 -17.83 -11.93 11.35
CA SER A 210 -18.08 -10.68 12.05
C SER A 210 -17.57 -9.49 11.25
N ARG A 211 -18.22 -8.34 11.42
CA ARG A 211 -17.76 -7.05 10.93
C ARG A 211 -18.04 -6.01 11.99
N GLU A 212 -16.99 -5.36 12.48
CA GLU A 212 -17.09 -4.27 13.42
C GLU A 212 -16.93 -2.95 12.66
N THR A 213 -17.67 -1.93 13.08
CA THR A 213 -17.42 -0.55 12.67
C THR A 213 -16.63 0.15 13.77
N PRO A 214 -15.83 1.18 13.45
CA PRO A 214 -15.15 1.95 14.47
C PRO A 214 -16.18 2.41 15.51
N LYS A 215 -15.97 2.08 16.79
CA LYS A 215 -16.80 2.67 17.84
C LYS A 215 -16.56 4.18 17.75
N SER A 216 -17.62 4.94 17.47
CA SER A 216 -17.59 6.38 17.73
C SER A 216 -17.12 6.54 19.17
N ALA A 217 -16.11 7.37 19.40
CA ALA A 217 -15.66 7.70 20.75
C ALA A 217 -16.82 8.33 21.53
N GLU A 218 -17.68 7.50 22.11
CA GLU A 218 -18.60 7.90 23.16
C GLU A 218 -17.72 8.16 24.38
N ASN A 219 -17.69 9.42 24.78
CA ASN A 219 -17.02 9.94 25.96
C ASN A 219 -17.36 9.08 27.18
N ASN A 220 -16.47 8.17 27.55
CA ASN A 220 -16.42 7.61 28.89
C ASN A 220 -15.08 8.01 29.50
N GLU A 221 -15.02 9.26 29.97
CA GLU A 221 -14.02 9.72 30.93
C GLU A 221 -14.29 9.05 32.29
N GLU A 222 -14.08 7.74 32.42
CA GLU A 222 -14.14 7.09 33.74
C GLU A 222 -13.46 5.72 33.75
N ASP A 223 -12.22 5.62 33.26
CA ASP A 223 -11.21 4.72 33.87
C ASP A 223 -9.80 5.06 33.37
N ALA A 224 -9.15 6.04 34.01
CA ALA A 224 -7.73 6.34 33.77
C ALA A 224 -6.86 5.29 34.48
N GLY A 225 -6.95 4.04 34.00
CA GLY A 225 -6.18 2.89 34.44
C GLY A 225 -5.15 2.46 33.38
N ASN A 226 -4.10 3.26 33.21
CA ASN A 226 -2.76 2.86 32.76
C ASN A 226 -2.62 1.66 31.77
N LYS A 227 -3.32 1.71 30.63
CA LYS A 227 -2.92 1.02 29.39
C LYS A 227 -3.02 2.04 28.27
N LEU A 228 -1.90 2.32 27.62
CA LEU A 228 -1.89 2.97 26.32
C LEU A 228 -2.65 2.03 25.38
N ASP A 229 -3.94 2.28 25.16
CA ASP A 229 -4.74 1.49 24.25
C ASP A 229 -4.03 1.54 22.90
N SER A 230 -3.56 0.40 22.42
CA SER A 230 -2.77 0.32 21.18
C SER A 230 -3.58 0.80 19.97
N GLY A 231 -4.88 1.03 20.16
CA GLY A 231 -5.85 1.39 19.14
C GLY A 231 -6.04 0.29 18.11
N VAL A 232 -5.50 -0.91 18.37
CA VAL A 232 -5.61 -2.08 17.51
C VAL A 232 -7.01 -2.66 17.70
N TRP A 233 -7.70 -2.92 16.60
CA TRP A 233 -9.01 -3.57 16.65
C TRP A 233 -9.24 -4.42 15.41
N CYS A 234 -10.15 -5.39 15.53
CA CYS A 234 -10.49 -6.30 14.43
C CYS A 234 -11.70 -5.73 13.67
N GLU A 235 -11.49 -5.32 12.42
CA GLU A 235 -12.55 -4.82 11.55
C GLU A 235 -13.47 -5.94 11.05
N ALA A 236 -12.91 -7.08 10.68
CA ALA A 236 -13.70 -8.18 10.14
C ALA A 236 -13.05 -9.53 10.40
N THR A 237 -13.88 -10.54 10.64
CA THR A 237 -13.46 -11.95 10.70
C THR A 237 -14.10 -12.70 9.55
N LEU A 238 -13.28 -13.39 8.76
CA LEU A 238 -13.75 -14.35 7.76
C LEU A 238 -13.34 -15.76 8.17
N LYS A 239 -14.16 -16.74 7.82
CA LYS A 239 -13.80 -18.15 7.89
C LYS A 239 -13.72 -18.71 6.48
N VAL A 240 -12.54 -19.22 6.12
CA VAL A 240 -12.31 -19.86 4.82
C VAL A 240 -12.37 -21.36 5.01
N THR A 241 -13.34 -22.00 4.36
CA THR A 241 -13.56 -23.45 4.41
C THR A 241 -13.23 -24.06 3.06
N ILE A 242 -12.38 -25.09 3.05
CA ILE A 242 -11.95 -25.81 1.85
C ILE A 242 -12.55 -27.21 1.92
N HIS A 243 -13.61 -27.43 1.15
CA HIS A 243 -14.26 -28.74 1.02
C HIS A 243 -13.48 -29.64 0.07
N GLN A 244 -13.33 -30.90 0.46
CA GLN A 244 -12.74 -31.98 -0.33
C GLN A 244 -13.86 -32.98 -0.69
N GLU A 245 -13.83 -33.56 -1.89
CA GLU A 245 -14.88 -34.49 -2.36
C GLU A 245 -15.01 -35.75 -1.47
N ASP A 246 -13.89 -36.25 -0.95
CA ASP A 246 -13.81 -37.54 -0.25
C ASP A 246 -13.49 -37.43 1.26
N SER A 247 -13.49 -36.24 1.85
CA SER A 247 -13.09 -36.06 3.25
C SER A 247 -13.80 -34.90 3.95
N THR A 248 -13.74 -34.89 5.29
CA THR A 248 -14.06 -33.70 6.07
C THR A 248 -13.02 -32.63 5.74
N GLY A 249 -13.42 -31.64 4.94
CA GLY A 249 -12.58 -30.50 4.60
C GLY A 249 -12.01 -29.77 5.82
N TYR A 250 -11.15 -28.79 5.58
CA TYR A 250 -10.53 -28.00 6.64
C TYR A 250 -10.92 -26.54 6.53
N SER A 251 -10.81 -25.81 7.64
CA SER A 251 -11.06 -24.38 7.67
C SER A 251 -9.95 -23.64 8.40
N TYR A 252 -9.77 -22.37 8.07
CA TYR A 252 -8.95 -21.44 8.85
C TYR A 252 -9.69 -20.11 8.95
N SER A 253 -9.44 -19.40 10.03
CA SER A 253 -10.02 -18.08 10.25
C SER A 253 -9.01 -17.01 9.87
N VAL A 254 -9.51 -15.90 9.34
CA VAL A 254 -8.70 -14.73 9.03
C VAL A 254 -9.36 -13.49 9.61
N LYS A 255 -8.54 -12.59 10.15
CA LYS A 255 -8.98 -11.35 10.78
C LYS A 255 -8.29 -10.16 10.14
N MET A 256 -9.08 -9.17 9.75
CA MET A 256 -8.57 -7.88 9.31
C MET A 256 -8.38 -7.01 10.55
N TYR A 257 -7.13 -6.74 10.90
CA TYR A 257 -6.80 -5.83 12.00
C TYR A 257 -6.50 -4.44 11.46
N ARG A 258 -6.95 -3.43 12.20
CA ARG A 258 -6.67 -2.01 11.97
C ARG A 258 -5.65 -1.52 12.99
N ASN A 259 -4.84 -0.54 12.57
CA ASN A 259 -3.89 0.15 13.44
C ASN A 259 -2.90 -0.79 14.16
N ALA A 260 -2.45 -1.86 13.50
CA ALA A 260 -1.64 -2.92 14.11
C ALA A 260 -0.15 -2.80 13.81
N LEU A 261 0.68 -3.05 14.83
CA LEU A 261 2.11 -3.33 14.69
C LEU A 261 2.33 -4.84 14.60
N ILE A 262 3.50 -5.25 14.12
CA ILE A 262 3.95 -6.64 14.11
C ILE A 262 3.98 -7.21 15.54
N SER A 263 4.28 -6.37 16.53
CA SER A 263 4.29 -6.72 17.95
C SER A 263 2.93 -6.56 18.64
N SER A 264 1.89 -6.11 17.95
CA SER A 264 0.57 -5.93 18.56
C SER A 264 0.02 -7.27 19.05
N PRO A 265 -0.66 -7.29 20.21
CA PRO A 265 -1.36 -8.49 20.66
C PRO A 265 -2.49 -8.82 19.68
N LEU A 266 -2.59 -10.09 19.30
CA LEU A 266 -3.66 -10.61 18.45
C LEU A 266 -4.46 -11.64 19.25
N ASP A 267 -5.64 -11.99 18.74
CA ASP A 267 -6.40 -13.11 19.29
C ASP A 267 -5.64 -14.44 19.21
N GLU A 268 -5.92 -15.33 20.14
CA GLU A 268 -5.23 -16.61 20.28
C GLU A 268 -5.25 -17.42 18.97
N GLY A 269 -4.08 -17.93 18.59
CA GLY A 269 -3.91 -18.73 17.37
C GLY A 269 -3.78 -17.94 16.08
N PHE A 270 -3.91 -16.60 16.09
CA PHE A 270 -3.71 -15.77 14.91
C PHE A 270 -2.25 -15.34 14.76
N THR A 271 -1.76 -15.32 13.51
CA THR A 271 -0.46 -14.76 13.12
C THR A 271 -0.67 -13.74 12.02
N LEU A 272 -0.07 -12.54 12.15
CA LEU A 272 -0.11 -11.52 11.09
C LEU A 272 0.50 -12.07 9.80
N VAL A 273 -0.09 -11.67 8.67
CA VAL A 273 0.45 -11.90 7.35
C VAL A 273 0.76 -10.54 6.74
N GLU A 274 2.04 -10.28 6.49
CA GLU A 274 2.48 -9.00 5.95
C GLU A 274 1.89 -8.77 4.54
N PRO A 275 1.36 -7.56 4.27
CA PRO A 275 0.88 -7.21 2.95
C PRO A 275 2.05 -6.99 1.98
N ALA A 276 1.80 -7.13 0.68
CA ALA A 276 2.81 -6.86 -0.34
C ALA A 276 2.96 -5.34 -0.57
N LEU A 277 3.93 -4.74 0.12
CA LEU A 277 4.17 -3.31 0.11
C LEU A 277 5.38 -2.94 -0.75
N SER A 278 5.32 -1.78 -1.40
CA SER A 278 6.47 -1.22 -2.12
C SER A 278 7.51 -0.63 -1.15
N GLY A 279 8.73 -0.38 -1.61
CA GLY A 279 9.77 0.21 -0.74
C GLY A 279 9.39 1.59 -0.19
N TYR A 280 8.85 2.46 -1.05
CA TYR A 280 8.33 3.79 -0.71
C TYR A 280 7.05 4.07 -1.52
N ALA A 281 6.16 4.90 -0.99
CA ALA A 281 4.86 5.13 -1.60
C ALA A 281 4.97 5.80 -2.98
N GLU A 282 4.05 5.43 -3.87
CA GLU A 282 3.82 6.09 -5.16
C GLU A 282 2.42 6.66 -5.21
N PHE A 283 2.33 7.88 -5.72
CA PHE A 283 1.06 8.53 -5.98
C PHE A 283 0.95 8.73 -7.48
N VAL A 284 -0.09 8.17 -8.09
CA VAL A 284 -0.27 8.23 -9.55
C VAL A 284 -1.57 8.95 -9.86
N VAL A 285 -1.48 10.04 -10.62
CA VAL A 285 -2.64 10.78 -11.12
C VAL A 285 -2.77 10.62 -12.63
N TYR A 286 -4.01 10.57 -13.12
CA TYR A 286 -4.32 10.21 -14.51
C TYR A 286 -4.79 11.39 -15.34
N LYS A 287 -4.77 12.61 -14.79
CA LYS A 287 -5.02 13.85 -15.51
C LYS A 287 -3.87 14.82 -15.25
N GLU A 288 -3.31 15.39 -16.30
CA GLU A 288 -2.20 16.36 -16.18
C GLU A 288 -2.57 17.56 -15.30
N ALA A 289 -3.85 17.98 -15.34
CA ALA A 289 -4.38 19.06 -14.51
C ALA A 289 -4.35 18.78 -12.99
N GLN A 290 -4.16 17.53 -12.56
CA GLN A 290 -4.03 17.18 -11.14
C GLN A 290 -2.66 17.53 -10.57
N ALA A 291 -1.67 17.87 -11.39
CA ALA A 291 -0.32 18.15 -10.92
C ALA A 291 0.16 19.53 -11.38
N ARG A 292 0.82 20.25 -10.47
CA ARG A 292 1.45 21.54 -10.76
C ARG A 292 2.86 21.56 -10.22
N ILE A 293 3.84 21.80 -11.10
CA ILE A 293 5.23 22.05 -10.69
C ILE A 293 5.27 23.35 -9.90
N ARG A 294 5.82 23.30 -8.69
CA ARG A 294 5.94 24.48 -7.83
C ARG A 294 7.38 24.96 -7.70
N TYR A 295 8.31 24.02 -7.53
CA TYR A 295 9.72 24.34 -7.36
C TYR A 295 10.59 23.35 -8.15
N VAL A 296 11.70 23.86 -8.66
CA VAL A 296 12.87 23.06 -9.02
C VAL A 296 13.79 23.11 -7.81
N VAL A 297 14.14 21.95 -7.28
CA VAL A 297 14.96 21.81 -6.07
C VAL A 297 16.31 21.24 -6.50
N GLU A 298 17.37 21.94 -6.11
CA GLU A 298 18.73 21.44 -6.16
C GLU A 298 18.98 20.57 -4.92
N VAL A 299 19.36 19.32 -5.14
CA VAL A 299 19.64 18.34 -4.08
C VAL A 299 21.09 17.92 -4.21
N GLU A 300 21.90 18.31 -3.22
CA GLU A 300 23.29 17.90 -3.12
C GLU A 300 23.39 16.58 -2.37
N THR A 301 24.02 15.58 -2.98
CA THR A 301 24.32 14.29 -2.35
C THR A 301 25.69 14.39 -1.70
N VAL A 302 25.75 14.12 -0.39
CA VAL A 302 26.97 14.25 0.44
C VAL A 302 27.41 12.90 0.96
#